data_AF-C5TD72-F1
#
_entry.id   AF-C5TD72-F1
#
_cell.length_a   1.000
_cell.length_b   1.000
_cell.length_c   1.000
_cell.angle_alpha   90.00
_cell.angle_beta   90.00
_cell.angle_gamma   90.00
#
_symmetry.space_group_name_H-M   'P 1'
#
loop_
_entity.id
_entity.type
_entity.pdbx_description
1 polymer ?
#
loop_
_entity_poly.entity_id
_entity_poly.type
_entity_poly.pdbx_seq_one_letter_code
_entity_poly.pdbx_strand_id
1 'polypeptide(L)'
;PHIPDLQGAKSPAETKTPVDAREQRKLDAQARQQLAERTRPLKREIEQIDKRLAALAAERAGLEERLTQALPPADIADAGRRLKSGNDETAQLEERWLEISAQLEEIAAATGA
;
A
#
# COMPACT_ATOMS: atom_id res chain seq x y z
N PRO A 1 -42.22 7.13 49.13
CA PRO A 1 -41.12 7.46 48.18
C PRO A 1 -40.25 6.21 47.92
N HIS A 2 -40.37 5.72 46.69
CA HIS A 2 -39.65 4.59 46.09
C HIS A 2 -38.29 5.06 45.59
N ILE A 3 -37.19 4.35 45.92
CA ILE A 3 -36.09 4.04 44.98
C ILE A 3 -35.38 2.73 45.43
N PRO A 4 -35.45 1.64 44.66
CA PRO A 4 -34.53 0.52 44.71
C PRO A 4 -33.52 0.63 43.55
N ASP A 5 -32.21 0.69 43.81
CA ASP A 5 -31.19 0.52 42.77
C ASP A 5 -29.87 0.05 43.39
N LEU A 6 -29.04 -0.82 42.80
CA LEU A 6 -29.17 -1.76 41.70
C LEU A 6 -28.05 -2.77 41.93
N GLN A 7 -28.43 -4.04 41.89
CA GLN A 7 -27.59 -5.21 41.77
C GLN A 7 -26.44 -4.99 40.77
N GLY A 8 -25.21 -4.95 41.26
CA GLY A 8 -24.03 -5.20 40.45
C GLY A 8 -24.02 -6.67 40.03
N ALA A 9 -24.62 -7.00 38.89
CA ALA A 9 -24.46 -8.29 38.26
C ALA A 9 -23.65 -8.11 36.97
N LYS A 10 -22.38 -8.50 37.09
CA LYS A 10 -21.39 -8.56 36.02
C LYS A 10 -21.96 -9.30 34.82
N SER A 11 -21.74 -8.74 33.63
CA SER A 11 -21.93 -9.42 32.36
C SER A 11 -21.25 -10.79 32.37
N PRO A 12 -21.81 -11.81 31.67
CA PRO A 12 -21.21 -13.14 31.60
C PRO A 12 -19.88 -13.06 30.86
N ALA A 13 -18.78 -13.04 31.60
CA ALA A 13 -17.49 -13.41 31.04
C ALA A 13 -17.55 -14.91 30.74
N GLU A 14 -17.79 -15.25 29.48
CA GLU A 14 -17.61 -16.59 28.95
C GLU A 14 -16.23 -17.11 29.34
N THR A 15 -16.20 -18.04 30.28
CA THR A 15 -15.02 -18.84 30.63
C THR A 15 -14.69 -19.79 29.47
N LYS A 16 -14.01 -19.27 28.45
CA LYS A 16 -13.19 -20.11 27.57
C LYS A 16 -12.06 -20.71 28.41
N THR A 17 -11.82 -22.01 28.30
CA THR A 17 -10.80 -22.64 29.15
C THR A 17 -9.40 -22.08 28.82
N PRO A 18 -8.43 -22.07 29.75
CA PRO A 18 -7.09 -21.53 29.51
C PRO A 18 -6.35 -22.17 28.32
N VAL A 19 -6.73 -23.41 27.96
CA VAL A 19 -6.20 -24.15 26.82
C VAL A 19 -6.73 -23.59 25.50
N ASP A 20 -8.05 -23.36 25.40
CA ASP A 20 -8.69 -22.72 24.24
C ASP A 20 -8.11 -21.31 23.99
N ALA A 21 -7.86 -20.55 25.06
CA ALA A 21 -7.29 -19.21 24.94
C ALA A 21 -5.83 -19.22 24.46
N ARG A 22 -5.09 -20.31 24.67
CA ARG A 22 -3.70 -20.46 24.21
C ARG A 22 -3.64 -20.93 22.76
N GLU A 23 -4.53 -21.83 22.35
CA GLU A 23 -4.65 -22.25 20.96
C GLU A 23 -5.18 -21.11 20.08
N GLN A 24 -6.18 -20.37 20.53
CA GLN A 24 -6.67 -19.19 19.81
C GLN A 24 -5.56 -18.17 19.55
N ARG A 25 -4.76 -17.86 20.58
CA ARG A 25 -3.62 -16.94 20.43
C ARG A 25 -2.57 -17.43 19.43
N LYS A 26 -2.35 -18.75 19.34
CA LYS A 26 -1.44 -19.32 18.34
C LYS A 26 -2.00 -19.20 16.93
N LEU A 27 -3.29 -19.48 16.74
CA LEU A 27 -3.97 -19.34 15.45
C LEU A 27 -3.95 -17.89 14.96
N ASP A 28 -4.26 -16.94 15.85
CA ASP A 28 -4.21 -15.51 15.52
C ASP A 28 -2.79 -15.06 15.14
N ALA A 29 -1.76 -15.56 15.84
CA ALA A 29 -0.37 -15.26 15.52
C ALA A 29 0.04 -15.80 14.14
N GLN A 30 -0.36 -17.03 13.81
CA GLN A 30 -0.11 -17.61 12.48
C GLN A 30 -0.86 -16.87 11.36
N ALA A 31 -2.11 -16.47 11.59
CA ALA A 31 -2.88 -15.70 10.61
C ALA A 31 -2.22 -14.35 10.31
N ARG A 32 -1.77 -13.63 11.35
CA ARG A 32 -1.02 -12.38 11.19
C ARG A 32 0.31 -12.57 10.47
N GLN A 33 1.01 -13.66 10.74
CA GLN A 33 2.28 -13.96 10.10
C GLN A 33 2.10 -14.24 8.60
N GLN A 34 1.11 -15.08 8.24
CA GLN A 34 0.76 -15.34 6.84
C GLN A 34 0.33 -14.06 6.10
N LEU A 35 -0.44 -13.19 6.75
CA LEU A 35 -0.81 -11.89 6.19
C LEU A 35 0.41 -11.02 5.93
N ALA A 36 1.35 -10.95 6.88
CA ALA A 36 2.57 -10.19 6.73
C ALA A 36 3.44 -10.73 5.58
N GLU A 37 3.54 -12.04 5.42
CA GLU A 37 4.30 -12.66 4.32
C GLU A 37 3.71 -12.35 2.95
N ARG A 38 2.37 -12.27 2.83
CA ARG A 38 1.69 -11.91 1.57
C ARG A 38 1.76 -10.42 1.27
N THR A 39 1.62 -9.55 2.26
CA THR A 39 1.54 -8.09 2.06
C THR A 39 2.90 -7.39 2.01
N ARG A 40 3.95 -7.95 2.64
CA ARG A 40 5.31 -7.38 2.61
C ARG A 40 5.89 -7.19 1.21
N PRO A 41 5.86 -8.17 0.29
CA PRO A 41 6.39 -7.97 -1.07
C PRO A 41 5.61 -6.90 -1.84
N LEU A 42 4.28 -6.87 -1.71
CA LEU A 42 3.42 -5.88 -2.37
C LEU A 42 3.72 -4.45 -1.89
N LYS A 43 3.87 -4.25 -0.57
CA LYS A 43 4.26 -2.96 0.01
C LYS A 43 5.64 -2.50 -0.48
N ARG A 44 6.59 -3.43 -0.59
CA ARG A 44 7.93 -3.13 -1.13
C ARG A 44 7.87 -2.74 -2.61
N GLU A 45 6.99 -3.36 -3.39
CA GLU A 45 6.80 -3.03 -4.80
C GLU A 45 6.21 -1.62 -4.96
N ILE A 46 5.20 -1.26 -4.15
CA ILE A 46 4.68 0.13 -4.06
C ILE A 46 5.80 1.12 -3.77
N GLU A 47 6.62 0.88 -2.73
CA GLU A 47 7.74 1.77 -2.39
C GLU A 47 8.78 1.90 -3.52
N GLN A 48 8.98 0.85 -4.32
CA GLN A 48 9.87 0.89 -5.48
C GLN A 48 9.26 1.69 -6.62
N ILE A 49 7.97 1.51 -6.87
CA ILE A 49 7.21 2.27 -7.87
C ILE A 49 7.23 3.77 -7.51
N ASP A 50 6.94 4.13 -6.25
CA ASP A 50 6.97 5.51 -5.78
C ASP A 50 8.34 6.16 -6.01
N LYS A 51 9.43 5.45 -5.70
CA LYS A 51 10.80 5.93 -5.96
C LYS A 51 11.06 6.12 -7.44
N ARG A 52 10.60 5.20 -8.29
CA ARG A 52 10.78 5.29 -9.75
C ARG A 52 9.97 6.44 -10.35
N LEU A 53 8.73 6.62 -9.91
CA LEU A 53 7.88 7.75 -10.29
C LEU A 53 8.52 9.10 -9.91
N ALA A 54 9.08 9.21 -8.70
CA ALA A 54 9.79 10.41 -8.28
C ALA A 54 11.04 10.68 -9.14
N ALA A 55 11.81 9.64 -9.48
CA ALA A 55 12.97 9.76 -10.38
C ALA A 55 12.55 10.20 -11.79
N LEU A 56 11.54 9.58 -12.37
CA LEU A 56 11.00 9.93 -13.68
C LEU A 56 10.46 11.37 -13.72
N ALA A 57 9.81 11.82 -12.65
CA ALA A 57 9.36 13.20 -12.54
C ALA A 57 10.53 14.20 -12.54
N ALA A 58 11.61 13.91 -11.82
CA ALA A 58 12.82 14.74 -11.82
C ALA A 58 13.54 14.71 -13.17
N GLU A 59 13.68 13.54 -13.80
CA GLU A 59 14.25 13.38 -15.14
C GLU A 59 13.47 14.19 -16.18
N ARG A 60 12.13 14.10 -16.16
CA ARG A 60 11.26 14.88 -17.05
C ARG A 60 11.38 16.38 -16.82
N ALA A 61 11.37 16.84 -15.57
CA ALA A 61 11.54 18.25 -15.26
C ALA A 61 12.87 18.80 -15.79
N GLY A 62 13.97 18.03 -15.67
CA GLY A 62 15.26 18.41 -16.24
C GLY A 62 15.27 18.42 -17.76
N LEU A 63 14.56 17.51 -18.42
CA LEU A 63 14.40 17.51 -19.89
C LEU A 63 13.55 18.68 -20.37
N GLU A 64 12.45 18.98 -19.67
CA GLU A 64 11.58 20.13 -19.93
C GLU A 64 12.36 21.45 -19.76
N GLU A 65 13.15 21.59 -18.69
CA GLU A 65 14.04 22.74 -18.49
C GLU A 65 15.07 22.85 -19.62
N ARG A 66 15.71 21.74 -20.02
CA ARG A 66 16.66 21.73 -21.14
C ARG A 66 16.00 22.21 -22.43
N LEU A 67 14.75 21.82 -22.69
CA LEU A 67 13.98 22.25 -23.87
C LEU A 67 13.62 23.74 -23.87
N THR A 68 13.71 24.44 -22.73
CA THR A 68 13.56 25.90 -22.69
C THR A 68 14.79 26.65 -23.21
N GLN A 69 15.93 25.97 -23.33
CA GLN A 69 17.18 26.53 -23.81
C GLN A 69 17.29 26.42 -25.34
N ALA A 70 18.14 27.26 -25.94
CA ALA A 70 18.47 27.14 -27.35
C ALA A 70 19.25 25.84 -27.60
N LEU A 71 18.59 24.85 -28.19
CA LEU A 71 19.15 23.54 -28.50
C LEU A 71 19.20 23.29 -30.01
N PRO A 72 20.18 22.50 -30.50
CA PRO A 72 20.15 21.96 -31.85
C PRO A 72 18.89 21.10 -32.10
N PRO A 73 18.35 21.06 -33.33
CA PRO A 73 17.16 20.26 -33.66
C PRO A 73 17.27 18.77 -33.29
N ALA A 74 18.47 18.19 -33.38
CA ALA A 74 18.71 16.80 -33.01
C ALA A 74 18.52 16.56 -31.50
N ASP A 75 18.98 17.49 -30.66
CA ASP A 75 18.83 17.43 -29.21
C ASP A 75 17.38 17.64 -28.78
N ILE A 76 16.64 18.51 -29.47
CA ILE A 76 15.19 18.71 -29.24
C ILE A 76 14.43 17.41 -29.52
N ALA A 77 14.72 16.76 -30.66
CA ALA A 77 14.09 15.50 -31.03
C ALA A 77 14.43 14.38 -30.02
N ASP A 78 15.66 14.35 -29.50
CA ASP A 78 16.05 13.38 -28.46
C ASP A 78 15.34 13.62 -27.13
N ALA A 79 15.33 14.87 -26.65
CA ALA A 79 14.63 15.25 -25.43
C ALA A 79 13.13 14.94 -25.52
N GLY A 80 12.49 15.22 -26.66
CA GLY A 80 11.09 14.87 -26.90
C GLY A 80 10.81 13.36 -26.86
N ARG A 81 11.69 12.53 -27.44
CA ARG A 81 11.56 11.05 -27.36
C ARG A 81 11.70 10.56 -25.92
N ARG A 82 12.65 11.10 -25.16
CA ARG A 82 12.88 10.73 -23.75
C ARG A 82 11.72 11.16 -22.87
N LEU A 83 11.17 12.35 -23.08
CA LEU A 83 9.95 12.80 -22.39
C LEU A 83 8.77 11.87 -22.67
N LYS A 84 8.57 11.48 -23.94
CA LYS A 84 7.51 10.53 -24.28
C LYS A 84 7.71 9.20 -23.56
N SER A 85 8.92 8.64 -23.61
CA SER A 85 9.24 7.38 -22.94
C SER A 85 9.02 7.46 -21.43
N GLY A 86 9.44 8.56 -20.79
CA GLY A 86 9.25 8.77 -19.36
C GLY A 86 7.78 8.91 -18.97
N ASN A 87 6.97 9.56 -19.81
CA ASN A 87 5.52 9.66 -19.62
C ASN A 87 4.83 8.30 -19.78
N ASP A 88 5.21 7.52 -20.80
CA ASP A 88 4.65 6.17 -21.02
C ASP A 88 5.00 5.24 -19.85
N GLU A 89 6.23 5.28 -19.34
CA GLU A 89 6.66 4.51 -18.17
C GLU A 89 5.93 4.97 -16.89
N THR A 90 5.73 6.28 -16.72
CA THR A 90 4.95 6.83 -15.60
C THR A 90 3.54 6.25 -15.58
N ALA A 91 2.84 6.26 -16.72
CA ALA A 91 1.48 5.73 -16.81
C ALA A 91 1.41 4.22 -16.49
N GLN A 92 2.38 3.43 -16.96
CA GLN A 92 2.44 2.00 -16.65
C GLN A 92 2.69 1.74 -15.16
N LEU A 93 3.57 2.54 -14.55
CA LEU A 93 3.87 2.44 -13.12
C LEU A 93 2.67 2.86 -12.26
N GLU A 94 1.94 3.90 -12.65
CA GLU A 94 0.71 4.33 -11.98
C GLU A 94 -0.37 3.24 -12.04
N GLU A 95 -0.58 2.61 -13.20
CA GLU A 95 -1.51 1.48 -13.35
C GLU A 95 -1.09 0.31 -12.45
N ARG A 96 0.19 -0.04 -12.45
CA ARG A 96 0.73 -1.10 -11.59
C ARG A 96 0.58 -0.76 -10.10
N TRP A 97 0.81 0.49 -9.72
CA TRP A 97 0.63 0.97 -8.35
C TRP A 97 -0.82 0.80 -7.88
N LEU A 98 -1.78 1.16 -8.75
CA LEU A 98 -3.21 0.99 -8.47
C LEU A 98 -3.57 -0.49 -8.33
N GLU A 99 -3.06 -1.34 -9.21
CA GLU A 99 -3.29 -2.79 -9.17
C GLU A 99 -2.81 -3.41 -7.86
N ILE A 100 -1.58 -3.09 -7.44
CA ILE A 100 -1.00 -3.63 -6.20
C ILE A 100 -1.73 -3.08 -4.97
N SER A 101 -2.13 -1.80 -5.00
CA SER A 101 -2.89 -1.19 -3.92
C SER A 101 -4.26 -1.87 -3.76
N ALA A 102 -4.94 -2.16 -4.88
CA ALA A 102 -6.18 -2.93 -4.87
C ALA A 102 -5.99 -4.35 -4.34
N GLN A 103 -4.91 -5.04 -4.72
CA GLN A 103 -4.57 -6.37 -4.17
C GLN A 103 -4.32 -6.32 -2.65
N LEU A 104 -3.66 -5.27 -2.15
CA LEU A 104 -3.47 -5.07 -0.72
C LEU A 104 -4.78 -4.86 0.03
N GLU A 105 -5.69 -4.06 -0.54
CA GLU A 105 -7.04 -3.84 -0.01
C GLU A 105 -7.85 -5.14 0.01
N GLU A 106 -7.79 -5.95 -1.06
CA GLU A 106 -8.46 -7.25 -1.13
C GLU A 106 -7.95 -8.23 -0.07
N ILE A 107 -6.62 -8.32 0.10
CA ILE A 107 -6.01 -9.15 1.14
C ILE A 107 -6.43 -8.67 2.54
N ALA A 108 -6.50 -7.34 2.75
CA ALA A 108 -6.94 -6.77 4.02
C ALA A 108 -8.42 -7.07 4.29
N ALA A 109 -9.29 -6.92 3.29
CA ALA A 109 -10.71 -7.23 3.38
C ALA A 109 -10.96 -8.73 3.66
N ALA A 110 -10.23 -9.62 2.99
CA ALA A 110 -10.32 -11.06 3.18
C ALA A 110 -9.83 -11.53 4.57
N THR A 111 -9.05 -10.71 5.28
CA THR A 111 -8.54 -11.03 6.63
C THR A 111 -9.34 -10.34 7.74
N GLY A 112 -10.10 -9.29 7.42
CA GLY A 112 -10.96 -8.55 8.34
C GLY A 112 -12.42 -9.00 8.36
N ALA A 113 -12.83 -9.85 7.42
CA ALA A 113 -14.12 -10.56 7.37
C ALA A 113 -14.03 -11.92 8.08
#